data_AF-A0A0M9DW71-F1
#
_entry.id   AF-A0A0M9DW71-F1
#
_cell.length_a   1.000
_cell.length_b   1.000
_cell.length_c   1.000
_cell.angle_alpha   90.00
_cell.angle_beta   90.00
_cell.angle_gamma   90.00
#
_symmetry.space_group_name_H-M   'P 1'
#
loop_
_entity.id
_entity.type
_entity.pdbx_description
1 polymer ?
#
loop_
_entity_poly.entity_id
_entity_poly.type
_entity_poly.pdbx_seq_one_letter_code
_entity_poly.pdbx_strand_id
1 'polypeptide(L)'
;MLRKYSQKTLKSYKMWLSRFQTFTKSKPLESLSEDDYKNYLTFLAVEKNVAASTQNQAFNALLFFFRHVLKKENFNIKGVKRAKEKNMYLLFYHGKK
;
A
#
# COMPACT_ATOMS: atom_id res chain seq x y z
N MET A 1 -6.27 -19.88 -5.55
CA MET A 1 -6.38 -18.40 -5.41
C MET A 1 -5.27 -17.61 -6.11
N LEU A 2 -4.01 -18.08 -6.19
CA LEU A 2 -2.92 -17.36 -6.87
C LEU A 2 -3.01 -17.31 -8.42
N ARG A 3 -3.87 -18.13 -9.01
CA ARG A 3 -3.97 -18.38 -10.47
C ARG A 3 -4.57 -17.21 -11.30
N LYS A 4 -5.04 -16.13 -10.66
CA LYS A 4 -5.73 -15.01 -11.34
C LYS A 4 -4.88 -13.75 -11.53
N TYR A 5 -3.69 -13.66 -10.92
CA TYR A 5 -2.86 -12.46 -11.03
C TYR A 5 -1.78 -12.63 -12.09
N SER A 6 -1.57 -11.58 -12.89
CA SER A 6 -0.47 -11.56 -13.86
C SER A 6 0.89 -11.68 -13.15
N GLN A 7 1.90 -12.17 -13.87
CA GLN A 7 3.28 -12.21 -13.38
C GLN A 7 3.78 -10.82 -12.94
N LYS A 8 3.35 -9.77 -13.64
CA LYS A 8 3.66 -8.38 -13.30
C LYS A 8 3.07 -7.99 -11.94
N THR A 9 1.81 -8.34 -11.69
CA THR A 9 1.14 -8.08 -10.40
C THR A 9 1.85 -8.81 -9.25
N LEU A 10 2.18 -10.09 -9.44
CA LEU A 10 2.90 -10.88 -8.44
C LEU A 10 4.28 -10.29 -8.14
N LYS A 11 5.02 -9.84 -9.17
CA LYS A 11 6.30 -9.18 -8.99
C LYS A 11 6.16 -7.89 -8.19
N SER A 12 5.17 -7.05 -8.50
CA SER A 12 4.88 -5.84 -7.74
C SER A 12 4.50 -6.16 -6.29
N TYR A 13 3.73 -7.21 -6.04
CA TYR A 13 3.33 -7.60 -4.68
C TYR A 13 4.53 -8.06 -3.86
N LYS A 14 5.39 -8.91 -4.43
CA LYS A 14 6.65 -9.33 -3.78
C LYS A 14 7.53 -8.14 -3.42
N MET A 15 7.65 -7.17 -4.33
CA MET A 15 8.41 -5.94 -4.07
C MET A 15 7.82 -5.15 -2.89
N TRP A 16 6.50 -4.93 -2.85
CA TRP A 16 5.87 -4.21 -1.75
C TRP A 16 5.97 -4.94 -0.42
N LEU A 17 5.86 -6.27 -0.43
CA LEU A 17 6.04 -7.09 0.77
C LEU A 17 7.46 -7.03 1.32
N SER A 18 8.47 -7.08 0.45
CA SER A 18 9.87 -6.92 0.86
C SER A 18 10.11 -5.55 1.52
N ARG A 19 9.58 -4.47 0.92
CA ARG A 19 9.69 -3.12 1.49
C ARG A 19 8.94 -2.97 2.82
N PHE A 20 7.79 -3.61 2.95
CA PHE A 20 7.03 -3.64 4.20
C PHE A 20 7.75 -4.42 5.30
N GLN A 21 8.34 -5.57 4.96
CA GLN A 21 9.17 -6.37 5.87
C GLN A 21 10.34 -5.55 6.41
N THR A 22 11.03 -4.77 5.56
CA THR A 22 12.08 -3.86 6.02
C THR A 22 11.53 -2.79 6.97
N PHE A 23 10.38 -2.19 6.64
CA PHE A 23 9.75 -1.17 7.49
C PHE A 23 9.38 -1.70 8.87
N THR A 24 8.83 -2.92 8.96
CA THR A 24 8.49 -3.57 10.22
C THR A 24 9.70 -4.23 10.91
N LYS A 25 10.92 -4.02 10.40
CA LYS A 25 12.16 -4.62 10.91
C LYS A 25 12.08 -6.14 11.02
N SER A 26 11.46 -6.78 10.02
CA SER A 26 11.25 -8.22 9.96
C SER A 26 10.52 -8.80 11.17
N LYS A 27 9.53 -8.05 11.70
CA LYS A 27 8.61 -8.53 12.74
C LYS A 27 8.04 -9.93 12.38
N PRO A 28 7.92 -10.87 13.34
CA PRO A 28 7.27 -12.16 13.10
C PRO A 28 5.87 -12.01 12.50
N LEU A 29 5.50 -12.89 11.57
CA LEU A 29 4.27 -12.76 10.77
C LEU A 29 3.00 -12.73 11.63
N GLU A 30 3.00 -13.49 12.72
CA GLU A 30 1.90 -13.62 13.68
C GLU A 30 1.65 -12.28 14.39
N SER A 31 2.72 -11.51 14.60
CA SER A 31 2.70 -10.23 15.31
C SER A 31 2.38 -9.02 14.42
N LEU A 32 2.30 -9.19 13.10
CA LEU A 32 1.96 -8.10 12.18
C LEU A 32 0.50 -7.69 12.36
N SER A 33 0.25 -6.41 12.61
CA SER A 33 -1.09 -5.88 12.91
C SER A 33 -1.65 -4.96 11.83
N GLU A 34 -2.91 -4.56 11.99
CA GLU A 34 -3.52 -3.49 11.19
C GLU A 34 -2.79 -2.16 11.34
N ASP A 35 -2.19 -1.90 12.50
CA ASP A 35 -1.45 -0.67 12.74
C ASP A 35 -0.15 -0.67 11.96
N ASP A 36 0.55 -1.81 11.86
CA ASP A 36 1.74 -1.93 10.99
C ASP A 36 1.38 -1.58 9.54
N TYR A 37 0.23 -2.09 9.06
CA TYR A 37 -0.31 -1.78 7.74
C TYR A 37 -0.65 -0.29 7.55
N LYS A 38 -1.38 0.31 8.50
CA LYS A 38 -1.79 1.73 8.44
C LYS A 38 -0.58 2.66 8.55
N ASN A 39 0.36 2.35 9.43
CA ASN A 39 1.59 3.10 9.64
C ASN A 39 2.47 3.08 8.40
N TYR A 40 2.63 1.92 7.75
CA TYR A 40 3.40 1.84 6.52
C TYR A 40 2.78 2.66 5.38
N LEU A 41 1.47 2.56 5.19
CA LEU A 41 0.78 3.34 4.15
C LEU A 41 0.83 4.84 4.45
N THR A 42 0.76 5.22 5.72
CA THR A 42 0.92 6.61 6.18
C THR A 42 2.35 7.10 5.93
N PHE A 43 3.36 6.30 6.26
CA PHE A 43 4.76 6.57 5.94
C PHE A 43 4.96 6.80 4.44
N LEU A 44 4.35 5.98 3.58
CA LEU A 44 4.41 6.19 2.13
C LEU A 44 3.79 7.53 1.71
N ALA A 45 2.63 7.88 2.25
CA ALA A 45 1.90 9.08 1.86
C ALA A 45 2.49 10.37 2.42
N VAL A 46 3.01 10.36 3.65
CA VAL A 46 3.42 11.56 4.37
C VAL A 46 4.93 11.75 4.28
N GLU A 47 5.69 10.73 4.70
CA GLU A 47 7.15 10.84 4.80
C GLU A 47 7.83 10.63 3.45
N LYS A 48 7.35 9.66 2.66
CA LYS A 48 7.89 9.40 1.32
C LYS A 48 7.17 10.19 0.22
N ASN A 49 6.06 10.85 0.56
CA ASN A 49 5.26 11.68 -0.34
C ASN A 49 5.02 11.03 -1.72
N VAL A 50 4.72 9.72 -1.74
CA VAL A 50 4.55 8.98 -2.99
C VAL A 50 3.25 9.38 -3.68
N ALA A 51 3.18 9.20 -5.00
CA ALA A 51 1.94 9.39 -5.75
C ALA A 51 0.81 8.45 -5.26
N ALA A 52 -0.44 8.88 -5.40
CA ALA A 52 -1.62 8.11 -5.04
C ALA A 52 -1.65 6.71 -5.69
N SER A 53 -1.31 6.62 -6.97
CA SER A 53 -1.25 5.33 -7.69
C SER A 53 -0.17 4.40 -7.15
N THR A 54 0.97 4.94 -6.71
CA THR A 54 2.04 4.17 -6.06
C THR A 54 1.58 3.64 -4.70
N GLN A 55 0.96 4.49 -3.87
CA GLN A 55 0.40 4.05 -2.60
C GLN A 55 -0.70 2.99 -2.80
N ASN A 56 -1.52 3.11 -3.84
CA ASN A 56 -2.58 2.15 -4.13
C ASN A 56 -2.03 0.76 -4.51
N GLN A 57 -0.88 0.70 -5.19
CA GLN A 57 -0.21 -0.58 -5.44
C GLN A 57 0.27 -1.23 -4.13
N ALA A 58 0.85 -0.45 -3.22
CA ALA A 58 1.25 -0.94 -1.90
C ALA A 58 0.05 -1.40 -1.06
N PHE A 59 -1.02 -0.59 -1.04
CA PHE A 59 -2.27 -0.89 -0.35
C PHE A 59 -2.84 -2.25 -0.77
N ASN A 60 -2.95 -2.50 -2.07
CA ASN A 60 -3.53 -3.73 -2.60
C ASN A 60 -2.63 -4.95 -2.37
N ALA A 61 -1.32 -4.79 -2.53
CA ALA A 61 -0.35 -5.86 -2.25
C ALA A 61 -0.44 -6.32 -0.80
N LEU A 62 -0.46 -5.37 0.13
CA LEU A 62 -0.52 -5.66 1.55
C LEU A 62 -1.89 -6.17 1.99
N LEU A 63 -2.98 -5.60 1.48
CA LEU A 63 -4.32 -6.08 1.78
C LEU A 63 -4.49 -7.55 1.34
N PHE A 64 -3.98 -7.88 0.16
CA PHE A 64 -3.97 -9.25 -0.34
C PHE A 64 -3.19 -10.17 0.61
N PHE A 65 -2.00 -9.75 1.03
CA PHE A 65 -1.18 -10.53 1.95
C PHE A 65 -1.86 -10.78 3.30
N PHE A 66 -2.37 -9.74 3.95
CA PHE A 66 -3.05 -9.89 5.24
C PHE A 66 -4.30 -10.78 5.15
N ARG A 67 -5.13 -10.60 4.13
CA ARG A 67 -6.38 -11.37 3.99
C ARG A 67 -6.16 -12.80 3.53
N HIS A 68 -5.30 -13.02 2.53
CA HIS A 68 -5.20 -14.31 1.86
C HIS A 68 -4.00 -15.15 2.26
N VAL A 69 -2.90 -14.53 2.69
CA VAL A 69 -1.69 -15.26 3.12
C VAL A 69 -1.71 -15.45 4.63
N LEU A 70 -1.95 -14.39 5.39
CA LEU A 70 -2.06 -14.46 6.86
C LEU A 70 -3.47 -14.85 7.35
N LYS A 71 -4.42 -15.08 6.43
CA LYS A 71 -5.81 -15.48 6.72
C LYS A 71 -6.52 -14.58 7.74
N LYS A 72 -6.22 -13.27 7.74
CA LYS A 72 -6.92 -12.28 8.57
C LYS A 72 -8.17 -11.79 7.83
N GLU A 73 -9.23 -12.59 7.86
CA GLU A 73 -10.44 -12.34 7.06
C GLU A 73 -11.16 -11.03 7.44
N ASN A 74 -11.18 -10.69 8.74
CA ASN A 74 -11.80 -9.47 9.27
C ASN A 74 -10.86 -8.26 9.32
N PHE A 75 -9.86 -8.20 8.42
CA PHE A 75 -8.88 -7.11 8.41
C PHE A 75 -9.51 -5.75 8.08
N ASN A 76 -9.42 -4.82 9.05
CA ASN A 76 -10.01 -3.50 8.97
C ASN A 76 -9.07 -2.47 8.33
N ILE A 77 -9.57 -1.85 7.26
CA ILE A 77 -8.86 -0.86 6.44
C ILE A 77 -9.29 0.59 6.72
N LYS A 78 -10.20 0.82 7.67
CA LYS A 78 -10.65 2.17 8.03
C LYS A 78 -9.50 2.97 8.64
N GLY A 79 -9.47 4.28 8.36
CA GLY A 79 -8.47 5.20 8.92
C GLY A 79 -7.13 5.23 8.19
N VAL A 80 -6.97 4.50 7.07
CA VAL A 80 -5.75 4.58 6.26
C VAL A 80 -5.61 5.97 5.64
N LYS A 81 -4.53 6.68 5.99
CA LYS A 81 -4.18 7.98 5.39
C LYS A 81 -3.77 7.79 3.92
N ARG A 82 -4.42 8.51 3.01
CA ARG A 82 -4.15 8.41 1.57
C ARG A 82 -3.20 9.49 1.09
N ALA A 83 -2.35 9.14 0.14
CA ALA A 83 -1.56 10.10 -0.62
C ALA A 83 -2.51 10.99 -1.43
N LYS A 84 -2.21 12.30 -1.47
CA LYS A 84 -3.02 13.25 -2.21
C LYS A 84 -2.86 13.00 -3.71
N GLU A 85 -3.97 12.95 -4.42
CA GLU A 85 -3.95 12.90 -5.87
C GLU A 85 -3.63 14.31 -6.40
N LYS A 86 -2.51 14.46 -7.09
CA LYS A 86 -2.27 15.66 -7.91
C LYS A 86 -3.13 15.52 -9.16
N ASN A 87 -4.30 16.15 -9.15
CA ASN A 87 -5.09 16.34 -10.37
C ASN A 87 -4.31 17.26 -11.31
N MET A 88 -3.52 16.65 -12.21
CA MET A 88 -2.74 17.37 -13.24
C MET A 88 -3.63 18.30 -14.07
N TYR A 89 -4.89 17.92 -14.33
CA TYR A 89 -5.86 18.75 -15.01
C TYR A 89 -6.01 20.14 -14.35
N LEU A 90 -6.16 20.23 -13.03
CA LEU A 90 -6.35 21.53 -12.37
C LEU A 90 -5.09 22.41 -12.42
N LEU A 91 -3.89 21.82 -12.49
CA LEU A 91 -2.63 22.56 -12.60
C LEU A 91 -2.43 23.17 -14.00
N PHE A 92 -2.94 22.53 -15.06
CA PHE A 92 -2.80 23.04 -16.43
C PHE A 92 -3.79 24.18 -16.75
N TYR A 93 -4.97 24.21 -16.12
CA TYR A 93 -6.00 25.22 -16.43
C TYR A 93 -5.89 26.53 -15.63
N HIS A 94 -5.16 26.56 -14.50
CA HIS A 94 -4.98 27.79 -13.69
C HIS A 94 -3.68 28.56 -13.99
N GLY A 95 -2.91 28.16 -15.00
CA GLY A 95 -1.62 28.79 -15.38
C GLY A 95 -1.70 29.93 -16.40
N LYS A 96 -2.89 30.46 -16.72
CA LYS A 96 -3.05 31.65 -17.56
C LYS A 96 -3.86 32.72 -16.84
N LYS A 97 -3.17 33.57 -16.08
CA LYS A 97 -3.55 34.96 -15.83
C LYS A 97 -2.29 35.80 -15.85
#